data_AF-A0A937U397-F1
#
_entry.id   AF-A0A937U397-F1
#
_cell.length_a   1.000
_cell.length_b   1.000
_cell.length_c   1.000
_cell.angle_alpha   90.00
_cell.angle_beta   90.00
_cell.angle_gamma   90.00
#
_symmetry.space_group_name_H-M   'P 1'
#
loop_
_entity.id
_entity.type
_entity.pdbx_description
1 polymer ?
#
loop_
_entity_poly.entity_id
_entity_poly.type
_entity_poly.pdbx_seq_one_letter_code
_entity_poly.pdbx_strand_id
1 'polypeptide(L)'
;MIITTKNGQTFDTNRDLTAAERHILQKLFLWESMASSVQEFREKKKEALLKGWNNSGPVKQGGSLQKIVRHLEAKVSLRLKKS
;
A
#
# COMPACT_ATOMS: atom_id res chain seq x y z
N MET A 1 12.89 -1.89 4.17
CA MET A 1 12.47 -0.48 4.34
C MET A 1 11.78 -0.36 5.68
N ILE A 2 12.01 0.72 6.42
CA ILE A 2 11.24 1.00 7.65
C ILE A 2 10.12 1.98 7.32
N ILE A 3 8.89 1.69 7.76
CA ILE A 3 7.73 2.57 7.61
C ILE A 3 7.20 2.93 8.99
N THR A 4 7.15 4.22 9.29
CA THR A 4 6.50 4.75 10.49
C THR A 4 5.18 5.39 10.10
N THR A 5 4.08 4.84 10.59
CA THR A 5 2.74 5.36 10.33
C THR A 5 2.46 6.59 11.22
N LYS A 6 1.44 7.36 10.87
CA LYS A 6 1.07 8.61 11.59
C LYS A 6 0.81 8.40 13.10
N ASN A 7 0.36 7.22 13.50
CA ASN A 7 0.13 6.86 14.91
C ASN A 7 1.41 6.33 15.62
N GLY A 8 2.59 6.48 15.03
CA GLY A 8 3.87 6.06 15.62
C GLY A 8 4.17 4.57 15.51
N GLN A 9 3.33 3.78 14.85
CA GLN A 9 3.63 2.36 14.64
C GLN A 9 4.71 2.20 13.56
N THR A 10 5.73 1.41 13.86
CA THR A 10 6.83 1.13 12.92
C THR A 10 6.71 -0.29 12.37
N PHE A 11 6.98 -0.43 11.08
CA PHE A 11 7.05 -1.70 10.37
C PHE A 11 8.39 -1.84 9.67
N ASP A 12 9.08 -2.95 9.91
CA ASP A 12 10.19 -3.39 9.08
C ASP A 12 9.65 -4.27 7.96
N THR A 13 9.59 -3.73 6.74
CA THR A 13 9.01 -4.44 5.59
C THR A 13 9.71 -5.77 5.29
N ASN A 14 10.97 -5.95 5.69
CA ASN A 14 11.69 -7.20 5.45
C ASN A 14 11.24 -8.31 6.41
N ARG A 15 10.83 -7.94 7.63
CA ARG A 15 10.40 -8.87 8.68
C ARG A 15 8.88 -9.04 8.73
N ASP A 16 8.15 -7.93 8.54
CA ASP A 16 6.71 -7.85 8.80
C ASP A 16 5.83 -8.12 7.57
N LEU A 17 6.44 -8.18 6.38
CA LEU A 17 5.75 -8.45 5.12
C LEU A 17 6.40 -9.63 4.41
N THR A 18 5.58 -10.44 3.76
CA THR A 18 6.04 -11.45 2.79
C THR A 18 6.66 -10.78 1.56
N ALA A 19 7.44 -11.54 0.78
CA ALA A 19 7.97 -11.04 -0.49
C ALA A 19 6.87 -10.54 -1.43
N ALA A 20 5.77 -11.29 -1.53
CA ALA A 20 4.60 -10.90 -2.33
C ALA A 20 4.01 -9.57 -1.85
N GLU A 21 3.80 -9.41 -0.53
CA GLU A 21 3.28 -8.16 0.02
C GLU A 21 4.22 -6.97 -0.15
N ARG A 22 5.54 -7.18 -0.09
CA ARG A 22 6.52 -6.13 -0.39
C ARG A 22 6.39 -5.65 -1.84
N HIS A 23 6.19 -6.55 -2.79
CA HIS A 23 5.96 -6.18 -4.18
C HIS A 23 4.64 -5.41 -4.39
N ILE A 24 3.58 -5.81 -3.68
CA ILE A 24 2.34 -5.03 -3.66
C ILE A 24 2.59 -3.63 -3.11
N LEU A 25 3.29 -3.53 -1.98
CA LEU A 25 3.61 -2.26 -1.35
C LEU A 25 4.42 -1.33 -2.27
N GLN A 26 5.39 -1.87 -3.03
CA GLN A 26 6.14 -1.11 -4.03
C GLN A 26 5.22 -0.49 -5.09
N LYS A 27 4.27 -1.27 -5.64
CA LYS A 27 3.27 -0.76 -6.58
C LYS A 27 2.40 0.33 -5.93
N LEU A 28 2.03 0.15 -4.67
CA LEU A 28 1.21 1.11 -3.94
C LEU A 28 1.92 2.42 -3.66
N PHE A 29 3.25 2.45 -3.48
CA PHE A 29 3.96 3.72 -3.36
C PHE A 29 3.88 4.57 -4.63
N LEU A 30 3.93 3.95 -5.80
CA LEU A 30 3.71 4.66 -7.06
C LEU A 30 2.30 5.24 -7.15
N TRP A 31 1.28 4.41 -6.85
CA TRP A 31 -0.11 4.88 -6.89
C TRP A 31 -0.42 5.91 -5.80
N GLU A 32 0.28 5.87 -4.67
CA GLU A 32 0.12 6.87 -3.62
C GLU A 32 0.49 8.26 -4.11
N SER A 33 1.46 8.41 -5.02
CA SER A 33 1.85 9.70 -5.60
C SER A 33 1.08 10.08 -6.88
N MET A 34 0.45 9.12 -7.57
CA MET A 34 -0.23 9.35 -8.85
C MET A 34 -1.76 9.37 -8.80
N ALA A 35 -2.40 8.70 -7.84
CA ALA A 35 -3.86 8.57 -7.83
C ALA A 35 -4.56 9.92 -7.71
N SER A 36 -5.58 10.16 -8.52
CA SER A 36 -6.40 11.38 -8.53
C SER A 36 -7.51 11.35 -7.48
N SER A 37 -7.79 10.18 -6.89
CA SER A 37 -8.75 10.03 -5.79
C SER A 37 -8.34 8.91 -4.83
N VAL A 38 -8.86 8.95 -3.60
CA VAL A 38 -8.72 7.83 -2.65
C VAL A 38 -9.40 6.56 -3.19
N GLN A 39 -10.48 6.72 -3.95
CA GLN A 39 -11.19 5.60 -4.57
C GLN A 39 -10.34 4.92 -5.65
N GLU A 40 -9.69 5.69 -6.52
CA GLU A 40 -8.76 5.17 -7.52
C GLU A 40 -7.60 4.42 -6.86
N PHE A 41 -7.01 4.98 -5.80
CA PHE A 41 -5.97 4.29 -5.04
C PHE A 41 -6.46 2.93 -4.49
N ARG A 42 -7.69 2.88 -3.97
CA ARG A 42 -8.30 1.62 -3.47
C ARG A 42 -8.54 0.61 -4.58
N GLU A 43 -8.91 1.05 -5.77
CA GLU A 43 -9.07 0.19 -6.95
C GLU A 43 -7.73 -0.36 -7.41
N LYS A 44 -6.70 0.48 -7.49
CA LYS A 44 -5.34 0.05 -7.80
C LYS A 44 -4.74 -0.89 -6.77
N LYS A 45 -5.09 -0.72 -5.50
CA LYS A 45 -4.79 -1.71 -4.46
C LYS A 45 -5.48 -3.05 -4.71
N LYS A 46 -6.78 -3.05 -5.01
CA LYS A 46 -7.51 -4.30 -5.31
C LYS A 46 -6.89 -4.99 -6.52
N GLU A 47 -6.60 -4.24 -7.59
CA GLU A 47 -5.95 -4.76 -8.79
C GLU A 47 -4.57 -5.36 -8.48
N ALA A 48 -3.74 -4.68 -7.69
CA ALA A 48 -2.43 -5.16 -7.29
C ALA A 48 -2.54 -6.46 -6.48
N LEU A 49 -3.45 -6.54 -5.51
CA LEU A 49 -3.67 -7.74 -4.70
C LEU A 49 -4.21 -8.91 -5.54
N LEU A 50 -5.07 -8.66 -6.53
CA LEU A 50 -5.63 -9.70 -7.40
C LEU A 50 -4.59 -10.26 -8.38
N LYS A 51 -3.81 -9.40 -9.03
CA LYS A 51 -2.81 -9.81 -10.04
C LYS A 51 -1.51 -10.30 -9.41
N GLY A 52 -1.18 -9.85 -8.20
CA GLY A 52 0.12 -10.12 -7.59
C GLY A 52 1.27 -9.42 -8.32
N TRP A 53 2.46 -10.01 -8.24
CA TRP A 53 3.65 -9.54 -8.95
C TRP A 53 3.78 -10.30 -10.27
N ASN A 54 3.92 -9.62 -11.41
CA ASN A 54 4.03 -10.25 -12.73
C ASN A 54 2.96 -11.35 -13.00
N ASN A 55 1.71 -11.10 -12.62
CA ASN A 55 0.60 -12.06 -12.74
C ASN A 55 0.83 -13.38 -11.97
N SER A 56 1.61 -13.35 -10.87
CA SER A 56 1.82 -14.49 -9.97
C SER A 56 0.53 -14.99 -9.29
N GLY A 57 -0.58 -14.29 -9.48
CA GLY A 57 -1.87 -14.60 -8.89
C GLY A 57 -2.16 -13.83 -7.59
N PRO A 58 -3.31 -14.12 -6.97
CA PRO A 58 -3.81 -13.34 -5.83
C PRO A 58 -2.88 -13.39 -4.61
N VAL A 59 -2.66 -12.24 -4.00
CA VAL A 59 -1.89 -12.07 -2.77
C VAL A 59 -2.85 -11.82 -1.62
N LYS A 60 -2.85 -12.71 -0.62
CA LYS A 60 -3.61 -12.51 0.62
C LYS A 60 -2.98 -11.37 1.43
N GLN A 61 -3.77 -10.34 1.73
CA GLN A 61 -3.32 -9.23 2.56
C GLN A 61 -3.22 -9.64 4.03
N GLY A 62 -2.02 -9.53 4.61
CA GLY A 62 -1.78 -9.66 6.03
C GLY A 62 -2.06 -8.38 6.82
N GLY A 63 -2.09 -8.50 8.15
CA GLY A 63 -2.42 -7.40 9.06
C GLY A 63 -1.44 -6.22 8.98
N SER A 64 -0.14 -6.49 8.81
CA SER A 64 0.88 -5.46 8.65
C SER A 64 0.67 -4.66 7.36
N LEU A 65 0.48 -5.35 6.22
CA LEU A 65 0.18 -4.68 4.94
C LEU A 65 -1.11 -3.86 5.04
N GLN A 66 -2.16 -4.39 5.69
CA GLN A 66 -3.42 -3.66 5.86
C GLN A 66 -3.23 -2.32 6.60
N LYS A 67 -2.45 -2.32 7.68
CA LYS A 67 -2.17 -1.10 8.45
C LYS A 67 -1.35 -0.08 7.65
N ILE A 68 -0.33 -0.55 6.92
CA ILE A 68 0.47 0.30 6.02
C ILE A 68 -0.41 0.90 4.91
N VAL A 69 -1.28 0.11 4.30
CA VAL A 69 -2.22 0.59 3.26
C VAL A 69 -3.13 1.69 3.80
N ARG A 70 -3.69 1.52 5.01
CA ARG A 70 -4.51 2.58 5.64
C ARG A 70 -3.72 3.86 5.83
N HIS A 71 -2.44 3.75 6.19
CA HIS A 71 -1.55 4.90 6.27
C HIS A 71 -1.35 5.56 4.89
N LEU A 72 -1.16 4.79 3.81
CA LEU A 72 -1.06 5.33 2.45
C LEU A 72 -2.38 5.99 1.99
N GLU A 73 -3.54 5.39 2.26
CA GLU A 73 -4.85 6.01 1.97
C GLU A 73 -5.00 7.37 2.64
N ALA A 74 -4.53 7.50 3.89
CA ALA A 74 -4.51 8.78 4.59
C ALA A 74 -3.56 9.79 3.94
N LYS A 75 -2.38 9.35 3.45
CA LYS A 75 -1.46 10.23 2.71
C LYS A 75 -2.06 10.72 1.39
N VAL A 76 -2.69 9.84 0.61
CA VAL A 76 -3.42 10.18 -0.63
C VAL A 76 -4.47 11.25 -0.33
N SER A 77 -5.31 11.03 0.69
CA SER A 77 -6.34 11.99 1.09
C SER A 77 -5.74 13.34 1.49
N LEU A 78 -4.64 13.35 2.25
CA LEU A 78 -3.98 14.58 2.66
C LEU A 78 -3.34 15.33 1.48
N ARG A 79 -2.72 14.62 0.54
CA ARG A 79 -2.15 15.23 -0.67
C ARG A 79 -3.24 15.88 -1.51
N LEU A 80 -4.34 15.15 -1.78
CA LEU A 80 -5.45 15.66 -2.59
C LEU A 80 -6.20 16.83 -1.97
N LYS A 81 -6.16 17.00 -0.64
CA LYS A 81 -6.70 18.19 0.04
C LYS A 81 -5.81 19.43 -0.08
N LYS A 82 -4.54 19.25 -0.44
CA LYS A 82 -3.55 20.32 -0.60
C LYS A 82 -3.30 20.69 -2.06
N SER A 83 -3.85 19.92 -3.00
CA SER A 83 -3.84 20.19 -4.45
C SER A 83 -5.08 21.01 -4.82
#